data_AF-A0A934KF03-F1
#
_entry.id   AF-A0A934KF03-F1
#
_cell.length_a   1.000
_cell.length_b   1.000
_cell.length_c   1.000
_cell.angle_alpha   90.00
_cell.angle_beta   90.00
_cell.angle_gamma   90.00
#
_symmetry.space_group_name_H-M   'P 1'
#
loop_
_entity.id
_entity.type
_entity.pdbx_description
1 polymer ?
#
loop_
_entity_poly.entity_id
_entity_poly.type
_entity_poly.pdbx_seq_one_letter_code
_entity_poly.pdbx_strand_id
1 'polypeptide(L)' 'MKKTSLYLQEADVDRLRRLAERAGRSQAEIVRTAIAAYEAHLKADSNFALAGAWEGDGTSVADMPEQELLKGFGR' A
#
# COMPACT_ATOMS: atom_id res chain seq x y z
N MET A 1 1.62 2.08 -27.64
CA MET A 1 0.74 1.03 -27.07
C MET A 1 1.09 -0.31 -27.71
N LYS A 2 1.21 -1.38 -26.92
CA LYS A 2 1.25 -2.76 -27.43
C LYS A 2 -0.11 -3.41 -27.19
N LYS A 3 -0.60 -4.19 -28.15
CA LYS A 3 -1.86 -4.95 -28.00
C LYS A 3 -1.56 -6.22 -27.22
N THR A 4 -2.30 -6.43 -26.14
CA THR A 4 -2.22 -7.63 -25.29
C THR A 4 -3.62 -8.21 -25.17
N SER A 5 -3.76 -9.52 -25.38
CA SER A 5 -5.01 -10.24 -25.17
C SER A 5 -4.99 -10.88 -23.78
N LEU A 6 -6.12 -10.80 -23.07
CA LEU A 6 -6.29 -11.39 -21.75
C LEU A 6 -7.49 -12.34 -21.79
N TYR A 7 -7.37 -13.49 -21.15
CA TYR A 7 -8.49 -14.40 -20.95
C TYR A 7 -9.17 -14.05 -19.64
N LEU A 8 -10.48 -13.81 -19.69
CA LEU A 8 -11.32 -13.52 -18.54
C LEU A 8 -12.44 -14.56 -18.50
N GLN A 9 -12.88 -14.92 -17.29
CA GLN A 9 -14.10 -15.69 -17.14
C GLN A 9 -15.29 -14.83 -17.54
N GLU A 10 -16.38 -15.45 -17.98
CA GLU A 10 -17.60 -14.74 -18.41
C GLU A 10 -18.12 -13.80 -17.32
N ALA A 11 -18.10 -14.26 -16.06
CA ALA A 11 -18.49 -13.47 -14.90
C ALA A 11 -17.64 -12.19 -14.72
N ASP A 12 -16.35 -12.25 -15.05
CA ASP A 12 -15.44 -11.10 -14.97
C ASP A 12 -15.67 -10.12 -16.11
N VAL A 13 -15.96 -10.62 -17.32
CA VAL A 13 -16.36 -9.77 -18.46
C VAL A 13 -17.63 -9.00 -18.12
N ASP A 14 -18.61 -9.67 -17.55
CA ASP A 14 -19.86 -9.07 -17.11
C ASP A 14 -19.66 -8.02 -16.01
N ARG A 15 -18.79 -8.32 -15.04
CA ARG A 15 -18.42 -7.38 -13.99
C ARG A 15 -17.71 -6.15 -14.58
N LEU A 16 -16.79 -6.35 -15.52
CA LEU A 16 -16.06 -5.27 -16.18
C LEU A 16 -17.00 -4.36 -16.97
N ARG A 17 -17.97 -4.94 -17.69
CA ARG A 17 -19.02 -4.19 -18.40
C ARG A 17 -19.82 -3.30 -17.44
N ARG A 18 -20.35 -3.87 -16.35
CA ARG A 18 -21.11 -3.10 -15.36
C ARG A 18 -20.29 -1.98 -14.71
N LEU A 19 -19.01 -2.23 -14.44
CA LEU A 19 -18.10 -1.21 -13.88
C LEU A 19 -17.86 -0.06 -14.87
N ALA A 20 -17.63 -0.40 -16.14
CA ALA A 20 -17.43 0.58 -17.21
C ALA A 20 -18.67 1.47 -17.40
N GLU A 21 -19.87 0.87 -17.45
CA GLU A 21 -21.14 1.58 -17.56
C GLU A 21 -21.36 2.52 -16.37
N ARG A 22 -21.21 2.02 -15.14
CA ARG A 22 -21.38 2.82 -13.92
C ARG A 22 -20.39 3.98 -13.82
N ALA A 23 -19.17 3.79 -14.33
CA ALA A 23 -18.14 4.82 -14.32
C ALA A 23 -18.22 5.78 -15.52
N GLY A 24 -19.05 5.49 -16.53
CA GLY A 24 -19.06 6.24 -17.80
C GLY A 24 -17.73 6.16 -18.56
N ARG A 25 -16.98 5.07 -18.40
CA ARG A 25 -15.62 4.89 -18.94
C ARG A 25 -15.54 3.65 -19.82
N SER A 26 -14.54 3.57 -20.69
CA SER A 26 -14.32 2.36 -21.49
C SER A 26 -13.80 1.20 -20.62
N GLN A 27 -14.16 -0.04 -20.98
CA GLN A 27 -13.62 -1.24 -20.30
C GLN A 27 -12.08 -1.28 -20.32
N ALA A 28 -11.46 -0.86 -21.42
CA ALA A 28 -10.00 -0.79 -21.54
C ALA A 28 -9.38 0.20 -20.54
N GLU A 29 -10.07 1.30 -20.24
CA GLU A 29 -9.62 2.26 -19.25
C GLU A 29 -9.73 1.73 -17.82
N ILE A 30 -10.82 1.03 -17.51
CA ILE A 30 -10.98 0.31 -16.24
C ILE A 30 -9.86 -0.70 -16.04
N VAL A 31 -9.54 -1.52 -17.05
CA VAL A 31 -8.44 -2.51 -16.98
C VAL A 31 -7.10 -1.82 -16.76
N ARG A 32 -6.79 -0.74 -17.49
CA ARG A 32 -5.54 0.01 -17.29
C ARG A 32 -5.43 0.59 -15.87
N THR A 33 -6.52 1.16 -15.34
CA THR A 33 -6.54 1.67 -13.97
C THR A 33 -6.38 0.55 -12.94
N ALA A 34 -7.00 -0.61 -13.16
CA ALA A 34 -6.86 -1.76 -12.27
C ALA A 34 -5.42 -2.28 -12.22
N ILE A 35 -4.73 -2.36 -13.37
CA ILE A 35 -3.31 -2.75 -13.43
C ILE A 35 -2.44 -1.76 -12.65
N ALA A 36 -2.64 -0.45 -12.85
CA ALA A 36 -1.88 0.58 -12.14
C ALA A 36 -2.11 0.52 -10.61
N ALA A 37 -3.35 0.29 -10.19
CA ALA A 37 -3.68 0.13 -8.77
C ALA A 37 -3.06 -1.15 -8.18
N TYR A 38 -3.06 -2.25 -8.94
CA TYR A 38 -2.43 -3.50 -8.51
C TYR A 38 -0.92 -3.35 -8.29
N GLU A 39 -0.22 -2.65 -9.19
CA GLU A 39 1.20 -2.32 -9.00
C GLU A 39 1.44 -1.47 -7.75
N ALA A 40 0.60 -0.46 -7.51
CA ALA A 40 0.69 0.39 -6.32
C ALA A 40 0.49 -0.41 -5.03
N HIS A 41 -0.44 -1.36 -5.02
CA HIS A 41 -0.67 -2.25 -3.87
C HIS A 41 0.46 -3.25 -3.62
N LEU A 42 1.15 -3.71 -4.67
CA LEU A 42 2.30 -4.61 -4.52
C LEU A 42 3.57 -3.89 -4.04
N LYS A 43 3.63 -2.57 -4.23
CA LYS A 43 4.72 -1.77 -3.67
C LYS A 43 4.48 -1.65 -2.17
N ALA A 44 5.15 -2.49 -1.39
CA ALA A 44 5.22 -2.34 0.06
C ALA A 44 5.58 -0.89 0.38
N ASP A 45 4.99 -0.33 1.44
CA ASP A 45 5.24 1.06 1.81
C ASP A 45 6.74 1.27 2.00
N SER A 46 7.37 1.91 1.01
CA SER A 46 8.79 2.25 1.04
C SER A 46 9.03 3.46 1.96
N ASN A 47 7.96 4.07 2.46
CA ASN A 47 8.01 5.03 3.54
C ASN A 47 7.81 4.27 4.85
N PHE A 48 8.92 3.96 5.53
CA PHE A 48 8.91 3.32 6.86
C PHE A 48 8.42 4.27 7.97
N ALA A 49 7.41 5.09 7.67
CA ALA A 49 6.74 5.90 8.66
C ALA A 49 5.88 4.97 9.53
N LEU A 50 6.44 4.55 10.66
CA LEU A 50 5.71 3.86 11.72
C LEU A 50 4.56 4.77 12.20
N ALA A 51 3.37 4.59 11.63
CA ALA A 51 2.19 5.35 12.00
C ALA A 51 1.83 5.03 13.46
N GLY A 52 2.07 5.99 14.36
CA GLY A 52 1.65 5.91 15.76
C GLY A 52 2.38 4.88 16.63
N ALA A 53 3.59 4.44 16.25
CA ALA A 53 4.34 3.46 17.05
C ALA A 53 5.22 4.09 18.14
N TRP A 54 5.22 5.42 18.27
CA TRP A 54 6.04 6.14 19.23
C TRP A 54 5.32 7.41 19.69
N GLU A 55 5.42 7.68 20.99
CA GLU A 55 5.02 8.94 21.64
C GLU A 55 6.07 9.19 22.74
N GLY A 56 6.63 10.39 22.78
CA GLY A 56 7.68 10.75 23.73
C GLY A 56 7.83 12.25 23.81
N ASP A 57 8.51 12.72 24.85
CA ASP A 57 8.74 14.16 25.11
C ASP A 57 9.78 14.81 24.17
N GLY A 58 10.21 14.09 23.15
CA GLY A 58 11.23 14.53 22.19
C GLY A 58 12.67 14.30 22.67
N THR A 59 12.87 13.76 23.87
CA THR A 59 14.20 13.40 24.36
C THR A 59 14.74 12.19 23.61
N SER A 60 15.92 12.34 23.04
CA SER A 60 16.63 11.26 22.37
C SER A 60 17.25 10.31 23.40
N VAL A 61 16.76 9.08 23.46
CA VAL A 61 17.35 8.01 24.27
C VAL A 61 18.78 7.66 23.84
N ALA A 62 19.16 7.99 22.60
CA ALA A 62 20.52 7.77 22.09
C ALA A 62 21.56 8.68 22.78
N ASP A 63 21.11 9.83 23.31
CA ASP A 63 21.98 10.83 23.95
C ASP A 63 22.01 10.69 25.48
N MET A 64 21.27 9.73 26.03
CA MET A 64 21.25 9.46 27.47
C MET A 64 22.43 8.57 27.89
N PRO A 65 23.02 8.80 29.08
CA PRO A 65 24.06 7.92 29.60
C PRO A 65 23.57 6.48 29.75
N GLU A 66 24.38 5.52 29.31
CA GLU A 66 24.06 4.08 29.36
C GLU A 66 23.68 3.62 30.78
N GLN A 67 24.36 4.18 31.80
CA GLN A 67 24.12 3.81 33.20
C GLN A 67 22.71 4.21 33.68
N GLU A 68 22.13 5.25 33.10
CA GLU A 68 20.76 5.68 33.38
C GLU A 68 19.75 4.81 32.64
N LEU A 69 20.02 4.49 31.36
CA LEU A 69 19.15 3.66 30.53
C LEU A 69 19.02 2.22 31.02
N LEU A 70 20.12 1.65 31.53
CA LEU A 70 20.17 0.24 31.96
C LEU A 70 19.91 0.06 33.45
N LYS A 71 19.53 1.11 34.17
CA LYS A 71 19.26 1.04 35.60
C LYS A 71 18.06 0.11 35.87
N GLY A 72 18.34 -1.02 36.52
CA GLY A 72 17.32 -2.03 36.86
C GLY A 72 17.12 -3.12 35.81
N PHE A 73 17.91 -3.12 34.73
CA PHE A 73 17.90 -4.21 33.76
C PHE A 73 18.48 -5.50 34.38
N GLY A 74 17.75 -6.62 34.27
CA GLY A 74 18.21 -7.93 34.73
C GLY A 74 18.18 -8.17 36.25
N ARG A 75 17.41 -7.38 37.00
CA ARG A 75 17.07 -7.64 38.41
C ARG A 75 15.66 -8.19 38.57
#